data_AF-A0A2E0QY73-F1
#
_entry.id   AF-A0A2E0QY73-F1
#
_cell.length_a   1.000
_cell.length_b   1.000
_cell.length_c   1.000
_cell.angle_alpha   90.00
_cell.angle_beta   90.00
_cell.angle_gamma   90.00
#
_symmetry.space_group_name_H-M   'P 1'
#
loop_
_entity.id
_entity.type
_entity.pdbx_description
1 polymer ?
#
loop_
_entity_poly.entity_id
_entity_poly.type
_entity_poly.pdbx_seq_one_letter_code
_entity_poly.pdbx_strand_id
1 'polypeptide(L)'
;MKSNSSVFAISLVAAAVVVGVVAYYQGKVESLRTENRELRKELALGERSSRRVVENRLGQYSKFDREEGGVTMDVSGLASDLILVEEEKEKLRGQLDEVLKPLREDILSSTLRTTIRKGEVLVTGGYQTADGRFQFAIVEPTLQTMADGETAIHLATRHLSMGAEAMLSVGLDSLQTTAGNTLQHGEAWESAEMAEVTQELLAYNDVDLLTAPQALVLPGEDAEVMVGDYRMRTTPDITVDGAGFDIELRVEQPREGEVAAQ
;
A
#
# COMPACT_ATOMS: atom_id res chain seq x y z
N MET A 1 -1.03 23.67 -53.72
CA MET A 1 0.00 22.86 -53.02
C MET A 1 0.60 23.68 -51.87
N LYS A 2 -0.10 23.76 -50.73
CA LYS A 2 0.39 24.34 -49.46
C LYS A 2 -0.42 23.72 -48.30
N SER A 3 -0.23 22.43 -48.00
CA SER A 3 -0.80 21.85 -46.76
C SER A 3 -0.04 20.65 -46.20
N ASN A 4 1.23 20.43 -46.58
CA ASN A 4 2.03 19.33 -46.04
C ASN A 4 3.05 19.80 -44.98
N SER A 5 3.21 21.12 -44.77
CA SER A 5 4.22 21.64 -43.84
C SER A 5 3.80 21.57 -42.37
N SER A 6 2.51 21.59 -42.07
CA SER A 6 1.98 21.60 -40.69
C SER A 6 1.92 20.20 -40.08
N VAL A 7 1.61 19.18 -40.87
CA VAL A 7 1.56 17.78 -40.40
C VAL A 7 2.95 17.26 -40.02
N PHE A 8 3.98 17.62 -40.79
CA PHE A 8 5.36 17.29 -40.45
C PHE A 8 5.85 18.00 -39.18
N ALA A 9 5.44 19.24 -38.94
CA ALA A 9 5.82 19.98 -37.73
C ALA A 9 5.21 19.38 -36.46
N ILE A 10 3.94 18.96 -36.50
CA ILE A 10 3.25 18.35 -35.36
C ILE A 10 3.85 16.97 -35.03
N SER A 11 4.16 16.16 -36.05
CA SER A 11 4.79 14.85 -35.86
C SER A 11 6.18 14.95 -35.23
N LEU A 12 6.93 16.02 -35.52
CA LEU A 12 8.29 16.22 -35.01
C LEU A 12 8.29 16.65 -33.54
N VAL A 13 7.30 17.46 -33.13
CA VAL A 13 7.09 17.85 -31.73
C VAL A 13 6.66 16.65 -30.89
N ALA A 14 5.72 15.83 -31.39
CA ALA A 14 5.29 14.61 -30.69
C ALA A 14 6.46 13.62 -30.50
N ALA A 15 7.30 13.42 -31.52
CA ALA A 15 8.48 12.57 -31.42
C ALA A 15 9.50 13.12 -30.39
N ALA A 16 9.72 14.43 -30.36
CA ALA A 16 10.62 15.05 -29.39
C ALA A 16 10.12 14.92 -27.93
N VAL A 17 8.81 15.03 -27.70
CA VAL A 17 8.21 14.82 -26.37
C VAL A 17 8.37 13.37 -25.92
N VAL A 18 8.10 12.40 -26.80
CA VAL A 18 8.26 10.97 -26.48
C VAL A 18 9.72 10.65 -26.15
N VAL A 19 10.68 11.16 -26.92
CA VAL A 19 12.12 10.97 -26.65
C VAL A 19 12.52 11.61 -25.31
N GLY A 20 12.02 12.80 -25.01
CA GLY A 20 12.27 13.47 -23.73
C GLY A 20 11.72 12.70 -22.53
N VAL A 21 10.51 12.18 -22.65
CA VAL A 21 9.87 11.35 -21.61
C VAL A 21 10.63 10.04 -21.41
N VAL A 22 11.01 9.35 -22.50
CA VAL A 22 11.80 8.11 -22.42
C VAL A 22 13.16 8.36 -21.79
N ALA A 23 13.86 9.44 -22.18
CA ALA A 23 15.15 9.80 -21.60
C ALA A 23 15.03 10.15 -20.09
N TYR A 24 13.97 10.85 -19.70
CA TYR A 24 13.70 11.16 -18.29
C TYR A 24 13.47 9.88 -17.46
N TYR A 25 12.65 8.96 -17.96
CA TYR A 25 12.41 7.69 -17.28
C TYR A 25 13.63 6.78 -17.25
N GLN A 26 14.44 6.74 -18.31
CA GLN A 26 15.70 6.01 -18.32
C GLN A 26 16.68 6.55 -17.27
N GLY A 27 16.82 7.87 -17.15
CA GLY A 27 17.63 8.49 -16.11
C GLY A 27 17.14 8.16 -14.69
N LYS A 28 15.81 8.17 -14.47
CA LYS A 28 15.22 7.81 -13.17
C LYS A 28 15.45 6.34 -12.82
N VAL A 29 15.35 5.44 -13.80
CA VAL A 29 15.64 4.01 -13.61
C VAL A 29 17.12 3.77 -13.30
N GLU A 30 18.04 4.49 -13.94
CA GLU A 30 19.46 4.41 -13.62
C GLU A 30 19.77 4.92 -12.22
N SER A 31 19.17 6.05 -11.82
CA SER A 31 19.27 6.60 -10.46
C SER A 31 18.80 5.60 -9.40
N LEU A 32 17.65 4.96 -9.61
CA LEU A 32 17.10 3.94 -8.70
C LEU A 32 17.96 2.67 -8.67
N ARG A 33 18.60 2.31 -9.80
CA ARG A 33 19.54 1.18 -9.86
C ARG A 33 20.83 1.48 -9.11
N THR A 34 21.33 2.71 -9.16
CA THR A 34 22.50 3.13 -8.39
C THR A 34 22.20 3.16 -6.90
N GLU A 35 21.06 3.72 -6.51
CA GLU A 35 20.60 3.76 -5.12
C GLU A 35 20.39 2.34 -4.56
N ASN A 36 19.77 1.43 -5.31
CA ASN A 36 19.66 0.02 -4.92
C ASN A 36 21.03 -0.68 -4.77
N ARG A 37 22.01 -0.33 -5.61
CA ARG A 37 23.38 -0.87 -5.47
C ARG A 37 24.06 -0.32 -4.23
N GLU A 38 23.82 0.94 -3.87
CA GLU A 38 24.36 1.56 -2.66
C GLU A 38 23.72 0.98 -1.41
N LEU A 39 22.39 0.88 -1.36
CA LEU A 39 21.66 0.23 -0.27
C LEU A 39 22.11 -1.23 -0.08
N ARG A 40 22.32 -1.99 -1.16
CA ARG A 40 22.88 -3.35 -1.08
C ARG A 40 24.32 -3.38 -0.56
N LYS A 41 25.14 -2.38 -0.87
CA LYS A 41 26.49 -2.25 -0.32
C LYS A 41 26.45 -1.87 1.16
N GLU A 42 25.54 -0.99 1.57
CA GLU A 42 25.33 -0.62 2.96
C GLU A 42 24.81 -1.80 3.79
N LEU A 43 23.86 -2.58 3.26
CA LEU A 43 23.40 -3.81 3.90
C LEU A 43 24.53 -4.82 4.03
N ALA A 44 25.34 -5.03 2.98
CA ALA A 44 26.49 -5.93 3.04
C ALA A 44 27.59 -5.42 4.00
N LEU A 45 27.78 -4.10 4.12
CA LEU A 45 28.70 -3.49 5.09
C LEU A 45 28.15 -3.57 6.52
N GLY A 46 26.84 -3.42 6.71
CA GLY A 46 26.14 -3.61 7.97
C GLY A 46 26.19 -5.06 8.44
N GLU A 47 25.99 -6.03 7.54
CA GLU A 47 26.16 -7.46 7.81
C GLU A 47 27.61 -7.81 8.14
N ARG A 48 28.59 -7.25 7.41
CA ARG A 48 30.02 -7.44 7.73
C ARG A 48 30.42 -6.78 9.05
N SER A 49 29.85 -5.63 9.37
CA SER A 49 30.11 -4.93 10.64
C SER A 49 29.47 -5.67 11.80
N SER A 50 28.23 -6.14 11.65
CA SER A 50 27.54 -6.99 12.62
C SER A 50 28.28 -8.31 12.82
N ARG A 51 28.73 -8.95 11.73
CA ARG A 51 29.54 -10.17 11.78
C ARG A 51 30.90 -9.93 12.44
N ARG A 52 31.55 -8.78 12.22
CA ARG A 52 32.78 -8.39 12.93
C ARG A 52 32.54 -8.07 14.39
N VAL A 53 31.41 -7.48 14.77
CA VAL A 53 31.06 -7.24 16.19
C VAL A 53 30.80 -8.58 16.89
N VAL A 54 30.12 -9.51 16.22
CA VAL A 54 29.88 -10.87 16.72
C VAL A 54 31.19 -11.66 16.79
N GLU A 55 32.06 -11.61 15.78
CA GLU A 55 33.38 -12.26 15.79
C GLU A 55 34.35 -11.64 16.79
N ASN A 56 34.35 -10.31 16.99
CA ASN A 56 35.15 -9.65 18.03
C ASN A 56 34.63 -9.97 19.44
N ARG A 57 33.30 -10.10 19.64
CA ARG A 57 32.73 -10.59 20.90
C ARG A 57 33.09 -12.05 21.13
N LEU A 58 32.91 -12.94 20.16
CA LEU A 58 33.33 -14.36 20.23
C LEU A 58 34.84 -14.52 20.46
N GLY A 59 35.67 -13.67 19.86
CA GLY A 59 37.12 -13.62 20.09
C GLY A 59 37.53 -13.03 21.45
N GLN A 60 36.68 -12.19 22.07
CA GLN A 60 36.81 -11.80 23.47
C GLN A 60 36.46 -12.98 24.40
N TYR A 61 35.42 -13.76 24.08
CA TYR A 61 35.04 -14.93 24.88
C TYR A 61 36.07 -16.08 24.81
N SER A 62 36.75 -16.30 23.68
CA SER A 62 37.80 -17.34 23.58
C SER A 62 39.11 -17.00 24.29
N LYS A 63 39.29 -15.74 24.73
CA LYS A 63 40.40 -15.33 25.60
C LYS A 63 40.09 -15.52 27.09
N PHE A 64 38.87 -15.87 27.47
CA PHE A 64 38.48 -16.13 28.85
C PHE A 64 38.61 -17.60 29.29
N ASP A 65 38.96 -18.52 28.39
CA ASP A 65 39.07 -19.96 28.69
C ASP A 65 40.47 -20.43 29.16
N ARG A 66 41.28 -19.56 29.76
CA ARG A 66 42.56 -20.01 30.33
C ARG A 66 42.97 -19.46 31.68
N GLU A 67 42.09 -18.76 32.39
CA GLU A 67 42.32 -18.46 33.80
C GLU A 67 41.11 -18.91 34.63
N GLU A 68 41.42 -19.73 35.61
CA GLU A 68 40.51 -20.44 36.50
C GLU A 68 39.55 -19.49 37.21
N GLY A 69 38.25 -19.77 37.13
CA GLY A 69 37.25 -19.11 37.98
C GLY A 69 35.87 -19.15 37.36
N GLY A 70 35.01 -19.99 37.93
CA GLY A 70 33.65 -20.22 37.44
C GLY A 70 32.87 -18.93 37.17
N VAL A 71 32.54 -18.71 35.91
CA VAL A 71 31.44 -17.85 35.49
C VAL A 71 30.37 -18.80 34.94
N THR A 72 29.31 -19.02 35.71
CA THR A 72 28.06 -19.55 35.17
C THR A 72 27.56 -18.53 34.15
N MET A 73 27.92 -18.75 32.90
CA MET A 73 27.44 -17.99 31.75
C MET A 73 25.92 -18.13 31.73
N ASP A 74 25.20 -17.01 31.72
CA ASP A 74 23.74 -16.98 31.64
C ASP A 74 23.32 -17.39 30.21
N VAL A 75 23.34 -18.70 29.95
CA VAL A 75 22.91 -19.32 28.70
C VAL A 75 21.43 -19.01 28.43
N SER A 76 20.65 -18.67 29.46
CA SER A 76 19.23 -18.32 29.31
C SER A 76 19.03 -16.96 28.65
N GLY A 77 19.87 -15.98 28.96
CA GLY A 77 19.83 -14.65 28.33
C GLY A 77 20.17 -14.70 26.84
N LEU A 78 21.21 -15.45 26.46
CA LEU A 78 21.61 -15.63 25.06
C LEU A 78 20.60 -16.43 24.23
N ALA A 79 19.93 -17.41 24.85
CA ALA A 79 18.85 -18.15 24.20
C ALA A 79 17.63 -17.24 23.97
N SER A 80 17.32 -16.36 24.93
CA SER A 80 16.20 -15.41 24.81
C SER A 80 16.45 -14.37 23.71
N ASP A 81 17.67 -13.84 23.63
CA ASP A 81 18.06 -12.90 22.56
C ASP A 81 18.01 -13.56 21.16
N LEU A 82 18.40 -14.84 21.07
CA LEU A 82 18.35 -15.58 19.80
C LEU A 82 16.91 -15.81 19.34
N ILE A 83 15.99 -16.14 20.27
CA ILE A 83 14.56 -16.30 19.99
C ILE A 83 13.97 -14.97 19.47
N LEU A 84 14.27 -13.84 20.14
CA LEU A 84 13.80 -12.52 19.72
C LEU A 84 14.26 -12.15 18.30
N VAL A 85 15.52 -12.44 17.96
CA VAL A 85 16.07 -12.17 16.62
C VAL A 85 15.43 -13.08 15.56
N GLU A 86 15.15 -14.34 15.89
CA GLU A 86 14.46 -15.25 14.97
C GLU A 86 13.01 -14.82 14.71
N GLU A 87 12.28 -14.41 15.76
CA GLU A 87 10.93 -13.85 15.66
C GLU A 87 10.91 -12.57 14.79
N GLU A 88 11.84 -11.65 15.04
CA GLU A 88 11.93 -10.39 14.27
C GLU A 88 12.26 -10.66 12.79
N LYS A 89 13.14 -11.63 12.52
CA LYS A 89 13.48 -12.06 11.16
C LYS A 89 12.29 -12.72 10.45
N GLU A 90 11.51 -13.53 11.15
CA GLU A 90 10.31 -14.16 10.60
C GLU A 90 9.23 -13.13 10.29
N LYS A 91 9.02 -12.16 11.19
CA LYS A 91 8.14 -11.00 10.97
C LYS A 91 8.57 -10.18 9.76
N LEU A 92 9.86 -9.85 9.64
CA LEU A 92 10.41 -9.11 8.50
C LEU A 92 10.29 -9.90 7.19
N ARG A 93 10.44 -11.22 7.22
CA ARG A 93 10.20 -12.08 6.05
C ARG A 93 8.74 -12.06 5.64
N GLY A 94 7.80 -12.14 6.58
CA GLY A 94 6.37 -12.02 6.30
C GLY A 94 6.02 -10.67 5.65
N GLN A 95 6.52 -9.58 6.22
CA GLN A 95 6.34 -8.22 5.66
C GLN A 95 6.94 -8.10 4.26
N LEU A 96 8.14 -8.64 4.04
CA LEU A 96 8.78 -8.64 2.72
C LEU A 96 7.98 -9.44 1.71
N ASP A 97 7.44 -10.60 2.10
CA ASP A 97 6.64 -11.43 1.20
C ASP A 97 5.32 -10.74 0.85
N GLU A 98 4.69 -10.06 1.82
CA GLU A 98 3.49 -9.26 1.61
C GLU A 98 3.74 -8.09 0.65
N VAL A 99 4.90 -7.42 0.74
CA VAL A 99 5.28 -6.34 -0.18
C VAL A 99 5.65 -6.86 -1.57
N LEU A 100 6.24 -8.05 -1.66
CA LEU A 100 6.64 -8.65 -2.93
C LEU A 100 5.50 -9.41 -3.63
N LYS A 101 4.43 -9.76 -2.93
CA LYS A 101 3.28 -10.49 -3.47
C LYS A 101 2.70 -9.84 -4.74
N PRO A 102 2.43 -8.51 -4.80
CA PRO A 102 1.91 -7.86 -6.01
C PRO A 102 2.91 -7.78 -7.18
N LEU A 103 4.20 -8.05 -6.94
CA LEU A 103 5.21 -8.17 -8.00
C LEU A 103 5.33 -9.60 -8.53
N ARG A 104 4.87 -10.60 -7.78
CA ARG A 104 4.87 -12.02 -8.17
C ARG A 104 3.54 -12.45 -8.78
N GLU A 105 2.45 -11.91 -8.26
CA GLU A 105 1.09 -12.11 -8.71
C GLU A 105 0.69 -10.87 -9.52
N ASP A 106 0.10 -11.01 -10.71
CA ASP A 106 -0.35 -9.88 -11.54
C ASP A 106 -1.58 -9.22 -10.89
N ILE A 107 -1.32 -8.46 -9.83
CA ILE A 107 -2.31 -7.87 -8.93
C ILE A 107 -2.13 -6.36 -8.99
N LEU A 108 -3.24 -5.64 -9.12
CA LEU A 108 -3.31 -4.21 -8.88
C LEU A 108 -3.38 -4.02 -7.36
N SER A 109 -2.34 -3.42 -6.78
CA SER A 109 -2.32 -3.07 -5.37
C SER A 109 -2.18 -1.56 -5.15
N SER A 110 -2.94 -1.06 -4.18
CA SER A 110 -2.83 0.29 -3.62
C SER A 110 -2.48 0.16 -2.16
N THR A 111 -1.47 0.88 -1.69
CA THR A 111 -1.27 1.12 -0.27
C THR A 111 -1.32 2.62 -0.01
N LEU A 112 -2.18 3.01 0.92
CA LEU A 112 -2.40 4.38 1.34
C LEU A 112 -2.23 4.48 2.85
N ARG A 113 -1.52 5.52 3.30
CA ARG A 113 -1.44 5.91 4.70
C ARG A 113 -1.82 7.37 4.80
N THR A 114 -2.88 7.67 5.54
CA THR A 114 -3.40 9.03 5.68
C THR A 114 -4.11 9.23 7.00
N THR A 115 -4.37 10.48 7.34
CA THR A 115 -5.20 10.87 8.48
C THR A 115 -6.49 11.49 7.96
N ILE A 116 -7.65 11.01 8.43
CA ILE A 116 -8.95 11.62 8.14
C ILE A 116 -9.67 12.04 9.42
N ARG A 117 -10.54 13.02 9.34
CA ARG A 117 -11.30 13.54 10.47
C ARG A 117 -12.53 12.68 10.74
N LYS A 118 -13.13 12.87 11.92
CA LYS A 118 -14.44 12.30 12.23
C LYS A 118 -15.50 12.87 11.29
N GLY A 119 -16.34 12.01 10.73
CA GLY A 119 -17.34 12.39 9.74
C GLY A 119 -16.77 12.59 8.33
N GLU A 120 -15.52 12.17 8.10
CA GLU A 120 -14.96 12.03 6.77
C GLU A 120 -14.94 10.55 6.36
N VAL A 121 -14.92 10.34 5.04
CA VAL A 121 -14.73 9.05 4.39
C VAL A 121 -13.43 9.07 3.60
N LEU A 122 -12.76 7.94 3.54
CA LEU A 122 -11.59 7.75 2.70
C LEU A 122 -12.00 7.10 1.38
N VAL A 123 -11.64 7.73 0.26
CA VAL A 123 -11.84 7.20 -1.09
C VAL A 123 -10.48 6.95 -1.73
N THR A 124 -10.26 5.75 -2.25
CA THR A 124 -9.03 5.39 -2.99
C THR A 124 -9.38 4.45 -4.14
N GLY A 125 -8.49 4.33 -5.14
CA GLY A 125 -8.70 3.42 -6.26
C GLY A 125 -8.49 4.13 -7.58
N GLY A 126 -9.48 4.11 -8.47
CA GLY A 126 -9.37 4.64 -9.83
C GLY A 126 -8.61 3.71 -10.78
N TYR A 127 -8.54 2.42 -10.46
CA TYR A 127 -7.98 1.40 -11.35
C TYR A 127 -8.92 1.14 -12.50
N GLN A 128 -8.41 1.26 -13.73
CA GLN A 128 -9.15 0.82 -14.90
C GLN A 128 -9.05 -0.71 -15.05
N THR A 129 -10.19 -1.39 -15.06
CA THR A 129 -10.31 -2.84 -15.32
C THR A 129 -10.28 -3.14 -16.82
N ALA A 130 -10.15 -4.42 -17.17
CA ALA A 130 -10.03 -4.87 -18.57
C ALA A 130 -11.27 -4.53 -19.42
N ASP A 131 -12.45 -4.48 -18.80
CA ASP A 131 -13.71 -4.05 -19.40
C ASP A 131 -13.87 -2.52 -19.51
N GLY A 132 -12.86 -1.76 -19.09
CA GLY A 132 -12.80 -0.31 -19.19
C GLY A 132 -13.47 0.46 -18.05
N ARG A 133 -13.98 -0.24 -17.03
CA ARG A 133 -14.59 0.36 -15.83
C ARG A 133 -13.52 0.82 -14.84
N PHE A 134 -13.90 1.66 -13.90
CA PHE A 134 -13.05 2.17 -12.82
C PHE A 134 -13.52 1.62 -11.48
N GLN A 135 -12.57 1.16 -10.66
CA GLN A 135 -12.85 0.62 -9.34
C GLN A 135 -12.36 1.52 -8.21
N PHE A 136 -13.20 1.70 -7.20
CA PHE A 136 -12.92 2.52 -6.02
C PHE A 136 -13.30 1.79 -4.74
N ALA A 137 -12.48 1.98 -3.72
CA ALA A 137 -12.73 1.58 -2.34
C ALA A 137 -13.12 2.81 -1.53
N ILE A 138 -14.18 2.69 -0.74
CA ILE A 138 -14.61 3.71 0.21
C ILE A 138 -14.60 3.09 1.61
N VAL A 139 -13.97 3.80 2.55
CA VAL A 139 -13.89 3.41 3.96
C VAL A 139 -14.39 4.56 4.81
N GLU A 140 -15.43 4.30 5.59
CA GLU A 140 -16.03 5.25 6.53
C GLU A 140 -15.83 4.75 7.97
N PRO A 141 -14.86 5.29 8.71
CA PRO A 141 -14.66 4.95 10.12
C PRO A 141 -15.62 5.75 11.01
N THR A 142 -16.18 5.06 11.99
CA THR A 142 -17.01 5.66 13.05
C THR A 142 -16.59 5.10 14.39
N LEU A 143 -16.63 5.92 15.44
CA LEU A 143 -16.38 5.42 16.80
C LEU A 143 -17.63 4.72 17.32
N GLN A 144 -17.44 3.55 17.90
CA GLN A 144 -18.50 2.79 18.55
C GLN A 144 -18.05 2.36 19.94
N THR A 145 -18.84 2.68 20.96
CA THR A 145 -18.62 2.17 22.32
C THR A 145 -19.16 0.75 22.43
N MET A 146 -18.30 -0.19 22.82
CA MET A 146 -18.65 -1.57 23.06
C MET A 146 -19.38 -1.74 24.41
N ALA A 147 -19.94 -2.93 24.65
CA ALA A 147 -20.74 -3.21 25.85
C ALA A 147 -19.93 -3.15 27.17
N ASP A 148 -18.62 -3.34 27.10
CA ASP A 148 -17.67 -3.23 28.20
C ASP A 148 -17.16 -1.79 28.45
N GLY A 149 -17.56 -0.84 27.60
CA GLY A 149 -17.13 0.55 27.67
C GLY A 149 -15.86 0.85 26.87
N GLU A 150 -15.25 -0.14 26.21
CA GLU A 150 -14.13 0.07 25.30
C GLU A 150 -14.58 0.80 24.02
N THR A 151 -13.66 1.55 23.43
CA THR A 151 -13.91 2.26 22.17
C THR A 151 -13.35 1.46 21.02
N ALA A 152 -14.23 1.13 20.08
CA ALA A 152 -13.91 0.46 18.83
C ALA A 152 -14.05 1.42 17.65
N ILE A 153 -13.43 1.05 16.54
CA ILE A 153 -13.61 1.68 15.24
C ILE A 153 -14.50 0.76 14.41
N HIS A 154 -15.69 1.24 14.09
CA HIS A 154 -16.60 0.62 13.14
C HIS A 154 -16.26 1.12 11.74
N LEU A 155 -15.81 0.21 10.88
CA LEU A 155 -15.45 0.45 9.49
C LEU A 155 -16.61 0.04 8.58
N ALA A 156 -17.32 1.02 8.03
CA ALA A 156 -18.26 0.79 6.95
C ALA A 156 -17.53 0.86 5.61
N THR A 157 -17.60 -0.21 4.82
CA THR A 157 -16.80 -0.35 3.60
C THR A 157 -17.70 -0.50 2.40
N ARG A 158 -17.34 0.15 1.28
CA ARG A 158 -18.07 0.10 0.03
C ARG A 158 -17.08 -0.05 -1.12
N HIS A 159 -17.48 -0.77 -2.14
CA HIS A 159 -16.75 -0.92 -3.38
C HIS A 159 -17.62 -0.41 -4.53
N LEU A 160 -17.06 0.46 -5.35
CA LEU A 160 -17.71 1.04 -6.53
C LEU A 160 -17.00 0.54 -7.78
N SER A 161 -17.78 0.09 -8.75
CA SER A 161 -17.33 -0.07 -10.14
C SER A 161 -18.19 0.81 -11.03
N MET A 162 -17.60 1.61 -11.91
CA MET A 162 -18.37 2.54 -12.75
C MET A 162 -17.69 2.84 -14.09
N GLY A 163 -18.47 3.29 -15.07
CA GLY A 163 -17.92 3.81 -16.33
C GLY A 163 -17.28 5.19 -16.18
N ALA A 164 -16.56 5.61 -17.22
CA ALA A 164 -15.87 6.91 -17.25
C ALA A 164 -16.81 8.11 -17.10
N GLU A 165 -18.03 8.01 -17.65
CA GLU A 165 -19.02 9.10 -17.58
C GLU A 165 -19.48 9.34 -16.14
N ALA A 166 -19.87 8.27 -15.42
CA ALA A 166 -20.24 8.35 -14.02
C ALA A 166 -19.08 8.87 -13.16
N MET A 167 -17.86 8.36 -13.35
CA MET A 167 -16.67 8.81 -12.62
C MET A 167 -16.41 10.32 -12.78
N LEU A 168 -16.46 10.82 -14.02
CA LEU A 168 -16.26 12.24 -14.32
C LEU A 168 -17.38 13.11 -13.73
N SER A 169 -18.62 12.62 -13.71
CA SER A 169 -19.75 13.39 -13.18
C SER A 169 -19.61 13.72 -11.70
N VAL A 170 -19.00 12.81 -10.93
CA VAL A 170 -18.81 12.94 -9.48
C VAL A 170 -17.41 13.38 -9.08
N GLY A 171 -16.55 13.74 -10.05
CA GLY A 171 -15.22 14.27 -9.80
C GLY A 171 -14.20 13.27 -9.25
N LEU A 172 -14.40 11.96 -9.46
CA LEU A 172 -13.46 10.91 -9.03
C LEU A 172 -12.32 10.68 -10.04
N ASP A 173 -12.25 11.47 -11.12
CA ASP A 173 -11.23 11.35 -12.16
C ASP A 173 -9.83 11.74 -11.67
N SER A 174 -9.73 12.54 -10.60
CA SER A 174 -8.47 12.86 -9.91
C SER A 174 -7.75 11.64 -9.36
N LEU A 175 -8.51 10.60 -9.00
CA LEU A 175 -8.00 9.35 -8.45
C LEU A 175 -7.64 8.32 -9.53
N GLN A 176 -7.89 8.62 -10.81
CA GLN A 176 -7.60 7.68 -11.91
C GLN A 176 -6.11 7.31 -11.95
N THR A 177 -5.80 6.01 -12.00
CA THR A 177 -4.45 5.51 -12.24
C THR A 177 -4.42 4.48 -13.37
N THR A 178 -3.36 4.54 -14.17
CA THR A 178 -3.05 3.55 -15.21
C THR A 178 -1.86 2.67 -14.86
N ALA A 179 -1.18 2.96 -13.75
CA ALA A 179 0.01 2.24 -13.32
C ALA A 179 -0.37 1.15 -12.31
N GLY A 180 0.02 -0.09 -12.61
CA GLY A 180 -0.04 -1.19 -11.64
C GLY A 180 1.00 -0.99 -10.55
N ASN A 181 0.65 -1.31 -9.30
CA ASN A 181 1.52 -1.22 -8.12
C ASN A 181 2.08 0.20 -7.86
N THR A 182 1.21 1.20 -7.77
CA THR A 182 1.58 2.56 -7.35
C THR A 182 1.18 2.86 -5.91
N LEU A 183 2.01 3.67 -5.24
CA LEU A 183 1.55 4.48 -4.11
C LEU A 183 0.44 5.40 -4.65
N GLN A 184 -0.81 5.06 -4.39
CA GLN A 184 -1.93 5.88 -4.85
C GLN A 184 -2.12 7.08 -3.94
N HIS A 185 -2.73 8.12 -4.52
CA HIS A 185 -3.39 9.15 -3.76
C HIS A 185 -4.78 8.62 -3.38
N GLY A 186 -5.20 8.86 -2.14
CA GLY A 186 -6.60 8.79 -1.76
C GLY A 186 -7.06 10.16 -1.30
N GLU A 187 -8.37 10.35 -1.30
CA GLU A 187 -9.01 11.60 -0.91
C GLU A 187 -9.90 11.38 0.31
N ALA A 188 -9.95 12.40 1.16
CA ALA A 188 -10.82 12.44 2.32
C ALA A 188 -11.99 13.37 2.00
N TRP A 189 -13.21 12.85 2.03
CA TRP A 189 -14.43 13.58 1.68
C TRP A 189 -15.34 13.65 2.90
N GLU A 190 -16.22 14.64 3.00
CA GLU A 190 -17.21 14.65 4.08
C GLU A 190 -18.23 13.53 3.89
N SER A 191 -18.64 12.84 4.97
CA SER A 191 -19.62 11.74 4.90
C SER A 191 -20.94 12.17 4.26
N ALA A 192 -21.37 13.42 4.48
CA ALA A 192 -22.57 13.98 3.87
C ALA A 192 -22.41 14.14 2.35
N GLU A 193 -21.28 14.70 1.90
CA GLU A 193 -20.94 14.84 0.48
C GLU A 193 -20.89 13.47 -0.20
N MET A 194 -20.22 12.49 0.40
CA MET A 194 -20.18 11.13 -0.14
C MET A 194 -21.57 10.48 -0.20
N ALA A 195 -22.47 10.78 0.74
CA ALA A 195 -23.84 10.26 0.70
C ALA A 195 -24.63 10.83 -0.48
N GLU A 196 -24.46 12.12 -0.79
CA GLU A 196 -25.05 12.77 -1.96
C GLU A 196 -24.49 12.19 -3.26
N VAL A 197 -23.16 12.06 -3.36
CA VAL A 197 -22.49 11.43 -4.51
C VAL A 197 -22.95 9.99 -4.70
N THR A 198 -23.09 9.22 -3.62
CA THR A 198 -23.59 7.85 -3.70
C THR A 198 -25.02 7.81 -4.25
N GLN A 199 -25.89 8.74 -3.85
CA GLN A 199 -27.26 8.83 -4.39
C GLN A 199 -27.29 9.21 -5.86
N GLU A 200 -26.43 10.13 -6.29
CA GLU A 200 -26.29 10.50 -7.70
C GLU A 200 -25.83 9.32 -8.55
N LEU A 201 -24.83 8.57 -8.08
CA LEU A 201 -24.31 7.38 -8.75
C LEU A 201 -25.37 6.28 -8.96
N LEU A 202 -26.35 6.16 -8.06
CA LEU A 202 -27.44 5.19 -8.20
C LEU A 202 -28.39 5.50 -9.38
N ALA A 203 -28.32 6.70 -9.97
CA ALA A 203 -29.09 7.04 -11.17
C ALA A 203 -28.45 6.49 -12.47
N TYR A 204 -27.19 6.07 -12.41
CA TYR A 204 -26.45 5.54 -13.54
C TYR A 204 -26.65 4.03 -13.69
N ASN A 205 -26.95 3.58 -14.91
CA ASN A 205 -27.15 2.15 -15.19
C ASN A 205 -25.84 1.36 -15.28
N ASP A 206 -24.70 2.06 -15.37
CA ASP A 206 -23.36 1.49 -15.47
C ASP A 206 -22.56 1.65 -14.17
N VAL A 207 -23.24 1.81 -13.03
CA VAL A 207 -22.60 1.81 -11.70
C VAL A 207 -23.00 0.54 -10.94
N ASP A 208 -21.98 -0.18 -10.48
CA ASP A 208 -22.14 -1.24 -9.49
C ASP A 208 -21.66 -0.73 -8.14
N LEU A 209 -22.58 -0.59 -7.19
CA LEU A 209 -22.27 -0.32 -5.80
C LEU A 209 -22.42 -1.60 -5.00
N LEU A 210 -21.29 -2.13 -4.54
CA LEU A 210 -21.26 -3.19 -3.57
C LEU A 210 -21.04 -2.60 -2.18
N THR A 211 -22.04 -2.75 -1.32
CA THR A 211 -21.83 -2.49 0.11
C THR A 211 -21.16 -3.72 0.70
N ALA A 212 -19.89 -3.55 1.08
CA ALA A 212 -19.05 -4.62 1.60
C ALA A 212 -19.31 -4.83 3.11
N PRO A 213 -18.88 -5.96 3.71
CA PRO A 213 -19.10 -6.20 5.12
C PRO A 213 -18.49 -5.09 5.99
N GLN A 214 -19.19 -4.80 7.07
CA GLN A 214 -18.73 -3.87 8.09
C GLN A 214 -17.82 -4.63 9.07
N ALA A 215 -16.77 -3.97 9.55
CA ALA A 215 -15.88 -4.52 10.55
C ALA A 215 -15.92 -3.65 11.81
N LEU A 216 -15.86 -4.27 12.98
CA LEU A 216 -15.64 -3.59 14.24
C LEU A 216 -14.27 -4.01 14.75
N VAL A 217 -13.34 -3.06 14.84
CA VAL A 217 -11.94 -3.33 15.22
C VAL A 217 -11.47 -2.44 16.35
N LEU A 218 -10.52 -2.93 17.14
CA LEU A 218 -9.84 -2.10 18.12
C LEU A 218 -8.83 -1.18 17.42
N PRO A 219 -8.52 0.01 17.99
CA PRO A 219 -7.51 0.89 17.45
C PRO A 219 -6.15 0.19 17.30
N GLY A 220 -5.53 0.28 16.12
CA GLY A 220 -4.26 -0.33 15.78
C GLY A 220 -4.32 -1.79 15.31
N GLU A 221 -5.50 -2.43 15.35
CA GLU A 221 -5.70 -3.78 14.83
C GLU A 221 -6.10 -3.79 13.35
N ASP A 222 -5.81 -4.88 12.63
CA ASP A 222 -6.16 -5.01 11.22
C ASP A 222 -7.57 -5.59 11.01
N ALA A 223 -8.30 -5.01 10.07
CA ALA A 223 -9.51 -5.54 9.47
C ALA A 223 -9.20 -6.02 8.06
N GLU A 224 -9.68 -7.20 7.67
CA GLU A 224 -9.62 -7.68 6.30
C GLU A 224 -11.04 -7.95 5.77
N VAL A 225 -11.34 -7.35 4.63
CA VAL A 225 -12.59 -7.53 3.88
C VAL A 225 -12.24 -8.17 2.54
N MET A 226 -12.86 -9.31 2.25
CA MET A 226 -12.70 -10.01 0.97
C MET A 226 -14.06 -10.14 0.29
N VAL A 227 -14.15 -9.74 -0.98
CA VAL A 227 -15.34 -9.94 -1.81
C VAL A 227 -14.93 -10.46 -3.18
N GLY A 228 -15.20 -11.75 -3.44
CA GLY A 228 -14.64 -12.42 -4.62
C GLY A 228 -13.11 -12.37 -4.56
N ASP A 229 -12.50 -11.82 -5.61
CA ASP A 229 -11.06 -11.65 -5.67
C ASP A 229 -10.58 -10.26 -5.18
N TYR A 230 -11.50 -9.35 -4.89
CA TYR A 230 -11.17 -8.07 -4.27
C TYR A 230 -10.83 -8.28 -2.80
N ARG A 231 -9.69 -7.72 -2.36
CA ARG A 231 -9.23 -7.75 -0.98
C ARG A 231 -8.92 -6.34 -0.51
N MET A 232 -9.41 -6.02 0.68
CA MET A 232 -9.12 -4.75 1.34
C MET A 232 -8.68 -5.04 2.77
N ARG A 233 -7.50 -4.53 3.13
CA ARG A 233 -6.98 -4.57 4.49
C ARG A 233 -6.90 -3.15 5.02
N THR A 234 -7.42 -2.93 6.22
CA THR A 234 -7.43 -1.62 6.86
C THR A 234 -6.93 -1.75 8.28
N THR A 235 -5.95 -0.94 8.66
CA THR A 235 -5.48 -0.80 10.04
C THR A 235 -5.77 0.63 10.48
N PRO A 236 -6.93 0.87 11.13
CA PRO A 236 -7.27 2.18 11.64
C PRO A 236 -6.74 2.36 13.07
N ASP A 237 -6.30 3.57 13.40
CA ASP A 237 -5.99 3.99 14.77
C ASP A 237 -6.65 5.34 15.05
N ILE A 238 -6.87 5.67 16.31
CA ILE A 238 -7.38 6.98 16.71
C ILE A 238 -6.19 7.92 16.79
N THR A 239 -6.31 9.11 16.19
CA THR A 239 -5.24 10.11 16.26
C THR A 239 -4.92 10.47 17.72
N VAL A 240 -3.67 10.90 17.98
CA VAL A 240 -3.21 11.27 19.34
C VAL A 240 -4.08 12.34 20.01
N ASP A 241 -4.65 13.26 19.22
CA ASP A 241 -5.55 14.31 19.68
C ASP A 241 -7.03 13.88 19.76
N GLY A 242 -7.35 12.65 19.31
CA GLY A 242 -8.70 12.13 19.23
C GLY A 242 -9.61 12.85 18.23
N ALA A 243 -9.07 13.67 17.34
CA ALA A 243 -9.84 14.45 16.37
C ALA A 243 -10.23 13.64 15.12
N GLY A 244 -9.55 12.53 14.86
CA GLY A 244 -9.74 11.74 13.65
C GLY A 244 -9.21 10.32 13.76
N PHE A 245 -8.84 9.78 12.61
CA PHE A 245 -8.34 8.42 12.42
C PHE A 245 -7.08 8.44 11.57
N ASP A 246 -6.04 7.76 12.03
CA ASP A 246 -4.90 7.39 11.19
C ASP A 246 -5.24 6.07 10.52
N ILE A 247 -5.22 6.02 9.19
CA ILE A 247 -5.64 4.86 8.41
C ILE A 247 -4.50 4.39 7.53
N GLU A 248 -4.09 3.14 7.73
CA GLU A 248 -3.37 2.37 6.72
C GLU A 248 -4.36 1.49 5.96
N LEU A 249 -4.51 1.75 4.66
CA LEU A 249 -5.41 1.05 3.77
C LEU A 249 -4.62 0.38 2.67
N ARG A 250 -4.86 -0.91 2.46
CA ARG A 250 -4.34 -1.66 1.32
C ARG A 250 -5.50 -2.27 0.55
N VAL A 251 -5.53 -2.03 -0.75
CA VAL A 251 -6.52 -2.61 -1.66
C VAL A 251 -5.78 -3.46 -2.67
N GLU A 252 -6.24 -4.69 -2.88
CA GLU A 252 -5.70 -5.62 -3.87
C GLU A 252 -6.83 -6.14 -4.76
N GLN A 253 -6.56 -6.20 -6.05
CA GLN A 253 -7.44 -6.83 -7.03
C GLN A 253 -6.57 -7.58 -8.05
N PRO A 254 -6.93 -8.79 -8.48
CA PRO A 254 -6.26 -9.41 -9.61
C PRO A 254 -6.40 -8.49 -10.81
N ARG A 255 -5.30 -8.36 -11.56
CA ARG A 255 -5.42 -7.86 -12.91
C ARG A 255 -6.16 -8.94 -13.70
N GLU A 256 -7.38 -8.67 -14.11
CA GLU A 256 -8.06 -9.55 -15.04
C GLU A 256 -7.16 -9.68 -16.28
N GLY A 257 -6.65 -10.89 -16.49
CA GLY A 257 -5.71 -11.14 -17.57
C GLY A 257 -6.37 -10.89 -18.92
N GLU A 258 -5.52 -10.56 -19.90
CA GLU A 258 -5.64 -11.22 -21.19
C GLU A 258 -5.88 -12.70 -20.88
N VAL A 259 -7.14 -13.16 -21.04
CA VAL A 259 -7.51 -14.54 -20.75
C VAL A 259 -6.50 -15.39 -21.51
N ALA A 260 -5.63 -16.12 -20.79
CA ALA A 260 -4.73 -17.06 -21.42
C ALA A 260 -5.62 -18.00 -22.23
N ALA A 261 -5.60 -17.85 -23.54
CA ALA A 261 -6.31 -18.73 -24.44
C ALA A 261 -5.81 -20.15 -24.17
N GLN A 262 -6.61 -20.94 -23.45
CA GLN A 262 -6.44 -22.37 -23.31
C GLN A 262 -7.18 -23.07 -24.45
#